data_AF-A0A4D4N4F1-F1
#
_entry.id   AF-A0A4D4N4F1-F1
#
_cell.length_a   1.000
_cell.length_b   1.000
_cell.length_c   1.000
_cell.angle_alpha   90.00
_cell.angle_beta   90.00
_cell.angle_gamma   90.00
#
_symmetry.space_group_name_H-M   'P 1'
#
loop_
_entity.id
_entity.type
_entity.pdbx_description
1 polymer ?
#
loop_
_entity_poly.entity_id
_entity_poly.type
_entity_poly.pdbx_seq_one_letter_code
_entity_poly.pdbx_strand_id
1 'polypeptide(L)'
;MLPVGSFEQHGAFLPLATDTLVACAIAREVAAAYPVHLLPPVTISCSHEHAAWPGTVSISSVTLHAVVRDIADSLRRSGSRPWFWSTRTAEITYWAM
;
A
#
# COMPACT_ATOMS: atom_id res chain seq x y z
N MET A 1 1.27 -2.77 5.61
CA MET A 1 0.61 -3.02 4.32
C MET A 1 0.77 -1.80 3.44
N LEU A 2 1.27 -2.00 2.22
CA LEU A 2 1.45 -0.95 1.23
C LEU A 2 0.33 -1.06 0.18
N PRO A 3 -0.63 -0.13 0.13
CA PRO A 3 -1.59 -0.08 -0.96
C PRO A 3 -0.86 0.32 -2.25
N VAL A 4 -1.13 -0.38 -3.35
CA VAL A 4 -0.59 -0.06 -4.67
C VAL A 4 -1.77 0.04 -5.63
N GLY A 5 -1.94 1.19 -6.25
CA GLY A 5 -2.86 1.41 -7.35
C GLY A 5 -2.14 2.06 -8.53
N SER A 6 -2.93 2.61 -9.44
CA SER A 6 -2.49 3.24 -10.69
C SER A 6 -3.09 4.65 -10.85
N PHE A 7 -2.58 5.36 -11.85
CA PHE A 7 -3.18 6.59 -12.38
C PHE A 7 -3.47 6.35 -13.87
N GLU A 8 -4.61 5.74 -14.15
CA GLU A 8 -4.92 5.20 -15.48
C GLU A 8 -6.39 5.30 -15.85
N GLN A 9 -6.66 5.20 -17.15
CA GLN A 9 -8.00 5.34 -17.70
C GLN A 9 -8.94 4.19 -17.32
N HIS A 10 -10.12 4.54 -16.80
CA HIS A 10 -11.16 3.60 -16.37
C HIS A 10 -12.51 3.81 -17.11
N GLY A 11 -12.46 4.27 -18.35
CA GLY A 11 -13.64 4.65 -19.11
C GLY A 11 -14.14 6.06 -18.78
N ALA A 12 -15.30 6.43 -19.32
CA ALA A 12 -15.78 7.83 -19.27
C ALA A 12 -16.31 8.28 -17.90
N PHE A 13 -16.56 7.34 -16.98
CA PHE A 13 -17.32 7.60 -15.76
C PHE A 13 -16.51 7.44 -14.48
N LEU A 14 -15.34 6.81 -14.55
CA LEU A 14 -14.52 6.52 -13.39
C LEU A 14 -13.29 7.44 -13.37
N PRO A 15 -12.86 7.90 -12.18
CA PRO A 15 -11.69 8.74 -12.05
C PRO A 15 -10.40 7.97 -12.39
N LEU A 16 -9.35 8.69 -12.81
CA LEU A 16 -8.04 8.09 -13.09
C LEU A 16 -7.41 7.40 -11.86
N ALA A 17 -7.83 7.79 -10.66
CA ALA A 17 -7.36 7.25 -9.40
C ALA A 17 -8.16 6.02 -8.90
N THR A 18 -9.01 5.42 -9.73
CA THR A 18 -9.93 4.34 -9.32
C THR A 18 -9.20 3.22 -8.57
N ASP A 19 -8.10 2.70 -9.13
CA ASP A 19 -7.30 1.66 -8.49
C ASP A 19 -6.75 2.08 -7.13
N THR A 20 -6.24 3.31 -7.04
CA THR A 20 -5.73 3.85 -5.78
C THR A 20 -6.83 3.95 -4.73
N LEU A 21 -8.03 4.39 -5.11
CA LEU A 21 -9.18 4.51 -4.22
C LEU A 21 -9.64 3.14 -3.71
N VAL A 22 -9.75 2.16 -4.60
CA VAL A 22 -10.15 0.78 -4.25
C VAL A 22 -9.10 0.13 -3.35
N ALA A 23 -7.81 0.23 -3.71
CA ALA A 23 -6.71 -0.32 -2.92
C ALA A 23 -6.69 0.30 -1.50
N CYS A 24 -6.90 1.62 -1.39
CA CYS A 24 -6.98 2.29 -0.10
C CYS A 24 -8.20 1.84 0.72
N ALA A 25 -9.37 1.65 0.11
CA ALA A 25 -10.56 1.18 0.81
C ALA A 25 -10.35 -0.21 1.41
N ILE A 26 -9.87 -1.17 0.59
CA ILE A 26 -9.54 -2.53 1.05
C ILE A 26 -8.47 -2.49 2.14
N ALA A 27 -7.43 -1.69 1.95
CA ALA A 27 -6.33 -1.58 2.89
C ALA A 27 -6.76 -0.98 4.25
N ARG A 28 -7.76 -0.09 4.28
CA ARG A 28 -8.33 0.40 5.54
C ARG A 28 -9.05 -0.70 6.29
N GLU A 29 -9.88 -1.49 5.61
CA GLU A 29 -10.61 -2.60 6.24
C GLU A 29 -9.67 -3.67 6.78
N VAL A 30 -8.65 -4.05 6.01
CA VAL A 30 -7.63 -5.02 6.47
C VAL A 30 -6.84 -4.47 7.67
N ALA A 31 -6.48 -3.19 7.68
CA ALA A 31 -5.80 -2.57 8.82
C ALA A 31 -6.69 -2.43 10.07
N ALA A 32 -8.01 -2.37 9.89
CA ALA A 32 -8.96 -2.41 11.01
C ALA A 32 -9.13 -3.82 11.57
N ALA A 33 -9.09 -4.85 10.72
CA ALA A 33 -9.29 -6.25 11.10
C ALA A 33 -8.02 -6.93 11.66
N TYR A 34 -6.84 -6.51 11.24
CA TYR A 34 -5.57 -7.15 11.58
C TYR A 34 -4.56 -6.15 12.14
N PRO A 35 -3.63 -6.57 13.01
CA PRO A 35 -2.60 -5.70 13.57
C PRO A 35 -1.51 -5.40 12.52
N VAL A 36 -1.86 -4.65 11.48
CA VAL A 36 -0.95 -4.22 10.42
C VAL A 36 -0.95 -2.70 10.30
N HIS A 37 0.24 -2.12 10.15
CA HIS A 37 0.35 -0.69 9.87
C HIS A 37 0.00 -0.39 8.42
N LEU A 38 -0.90 0.57 8.21
CA LEU A 38 -1.25 1.07 6.89
C LEU A 38 -0.25 2.15 6.46
N LEU A 39 0.39 1.94 5.31
CA LEU A 39 1.30 2.92 4.70
C LEU A 39 0.56 3.82 3.70
N PRO A 40 1.11 5.00 3.35
CA PRO A 40 0.62 5.78 2.21
C PRO A 40 0.65 4.96 0.91
N PRO A 41 -0.32 5.16 0.00
CA PRO A 41 -0.39 4.39 -1.24
C PRO A 41 0.69 4.78 -2.24
N VAL A 42 1.12 3.82 -3.05
CA VAL A 42 1.75 4.08 -4.35
C VAL A 42 0.63 4.29 -5.37
N THR A 43 0.60 5.45 -6.01
CA THR A 43 -0.52 5.89 -6.87
C THR A 43 -0.21 5.84 -8.37
N ILE A 44 1.02 5.50 -8.74
CA ILE A 44 1.47 5.35 -10.13
C ILE A 44 2.16 4.00 -10.24
N SER A 45 1.72 3.18 -11.19
CA SER A 45 2.21 1.82 -11.40
C SER A 45 2.48 1.55 -12.88
N CYS A 46 2.58 0.27 -13.24
CA CYS A 46 2.73 -0.18 -14.61
C CYS A 46 1.35 -0.29 -15.25
N SER A 47 1.05 0.64 -16.15
CA SER A 47 -0.25 0.85 -16.81
C SER A 47 -0.07 1.09 -18.32
N HIS A 48 0.87 0.38 -18.95
CA HIS A 48 1.26 0.61 -20.35
C HIS A 48 0.14 0.26 -21.33
N GLU A 49 -0.70 -0.69 -20.96
CA GLU A 49 -1.94 -1.05 -21.64
C GLU A 49 -2.89 0.16 -21.80
N HIS A 50 -2.78 1.16 -20.92
CA HIS A 50 -3.59 2.38 -20.93
C HIS A 50 -2.85 3.60 -21.51
N ALA A 51 -1.65 3.41 -22.09
CA ALA A 51 -0.81 4.51 -22.57
C ALA A 51 -1.39 5.30 -23.76
N ALA A 52 -2.32 4.70 -24.51
CA ALA A 52 -3.00 5.37 -25.62
C ALA A 52 -4.03 6.42 -25.16
N TRP A 53 -4.39 6.46 -23.87
CA TRP A 53 -5.39 7.37 -23.33
C TRP A 53 -4.74 8.57 -22.64
N PRO A 54 -5.06 9.81 -23.07
CA PRO A 54 -4.56 11.02 -22.42
C PRO A 54 -4.93 11.03 -20.93
N GLY A 55 -3.96 11.34 -20.08
CA GLY A 55 -4.13 11.38 -18.63
C GLY A 55 -3.54 10.16 -17.91
N THR A 56 -3.37 9.01 -18.56
CA THR A 56 -2.65 7.88 -17.94
C THR A 56 -1.18 8.25 -17.69
N VAL A 57 -0.70 7.99 -16.47
CA VAL A 57 0.71 8.09 -16.12
C VAL A 57 1.19 6.70 -15.71
N SER A 58 2.17 6.17 -16.44
CA SER A 58 2.69 4.83 -16.25
C SER A 58 4.21 4.85 -16.06
N ILE A 59 4.71 4.00 -15.16
CA ILE A 59 6.14 3.72 -15.00
C ILE A 59 6.44 2.26 -15.39
N SER A 60 7.67 1.99 -15.81
CA SER A 60 8.10 0.63 -16.13
C SER A 60 7.90 -0.32 -14.94
N SER A 61 7.63 -1.60 -15.21
CA SER A 61 7.56 -2.63 -14.17
C SER A 61 8.86 -2.72 -13.36
N VAL A 62 10.01 -2.49 -13.99
CA VAL A 62 11.33 -2.43 -13.34
C VAL A 62 11.39 -1.26 -12.35
N THR A 63 10.87 -0.10 -12.73
CA THR A 63 10.81 1.09 -11.84
C THR A 63 9.85 0.87 -10.68
N LEU A 64 8.66 0.33 -10.93
CA LEU A 64 7.70 0.00 -9.86
C LEU A 64 8.31 -0.97 -8.85
N HIS A 65 8.99 -2.01 -9.34
CA HIS A 65 9.70 -2.96 -8.49
C HIS A 65 10.80 -2.29 -7.66
N ALA A 66 11.57 -1.37 -8.26
CA ALA A 66 12.59 -0.62 -7.55
C ALA A 66 12.00 0.26 -6.42
N VAL A 67 10.87 0.93 -6.69
CA VAL A 67 10.14 1.73 -5.67
C VAL A 67 9.68 0.86 -4.51
N VAL A 68 8.99 -0.25 -4.80
CA VAL A 68 8.49 -1.16 -3.76
C VAL A 68 9.64 -1.76 -2.95
N ARG A 69 10.75 -2.13 -3.61
CA ARG A 69 11.95 -2.63 -2.95
C ARG A 69 12.55 -1.58 -2.01
N ASP A 70 12.71 -0.34 -2.46
CA ASP A 70 13.34 0.70 -1.64
C ASP A 70 12.47 1.07 -0.42
N ILE A 71 11.13 1.08 -0.58
CA ILE A 71 10.19 1.20 0.55
C ILE A 71 10.40 0.05 1.54
N ALA A 72 10.44 -1.20 1.06
CA ALA A 72 10.64 -2.37 1.92
C ALA A 72 11.99 -2.32 2.65
N ASP A 73 13.07 -1.92 1.97
CA ASP A 73 14.40 -1.82 2.55
C ASP A 73 14.49 -0.67 3.56
N SER A 74 13.83 0.46 3.30
CA SER A 74 13.68 1.57 4.25
C SER A 74 13.00 1.11 5.54
N LEU A 75 11.89 0.36 5.42
CA LEU A 75 11.18 -0.19 6.58
C LEU A 75 12.03 -1.22 7.35
N ARG A 76 12.80 -2.06 6.65
CA ARG A 76 13.74 -2.99 7.29
C ARG A 76 14.81 -2.25 8.08
N ARG A 77 15.38 -1.17 7.52
CA ARG A 77 16.40 -0.33 8.17
C ARG A 77 15.84 0.40 9.40
N SER A 78 14.57 0.81 9.38
CA SER A 78 13.93 1.49 10.52
C SER A 78 13.55 0.54 11.67
N GLY A 79 13.86 -0.76 11.57
CA GLY A 79 13.49 -1.76 12.56
C GLY A 79 12.03 -2.25 12.44
N SER A 80 11.31 -1.83 11.40
CA SER A 80 9.95 -2.31 11.10
C SER A 80 10.05 -3.73 10.55
N ARG A 81 9.86 -4.74 11.41
CA ARG A 81 9.84 -6.15 10.97
C ARG A 81 8.50 -6.47 10.29
N PRO A 82 8.51 -7.18 9.14
CA PRO A 82 7.29 -7.43 8.35
C PRO A 82 6.21 -8.30 9.03
N TRP A 83 6.48 -8.86 10.22
CA TRP A 83 5.59 -9.83 10.88
C TRP A 83 5.42 -9.60 12.40
N PHE A 84 6.06 -8.59 12.99
CA PHE A 84 6.05 -8.39 14.44
C PHE A 84 5.55 -7.00 14.78
N TRP A 85 4.23 -6.86 14.92
CA TRP A 85 3.65 -5.81 15.74
C TRP A 85 2.29 -6.23 16.32
N SER A 86 2.33 -7.03 17.38
CA SER A 86 1.28 -7.04 18.40
C SER A 86 1.94 -6.79 19.74
N THR A 87 2.02 -5.52 20.13
CA THR A 87 2.13 -5.12 21.54
C THR A 87 0.73 -4.79 22.07
N ARG A 88 -0.23 -5.69 21.90
CA ARG A 88 -1.41 -5.75 22.80
C ARG A 88 -1.04 -6.59 24.04
N THR A 89 -0.07 -6.12 24.81
CA THR A 89 0.12 -6.49 26.23
C THR A 89 1.10 -5.49 26.88
N ALA A 90 0.70 -4.22 26.90
CA ALA A 90 1.01 -3.38 28.05
C ALA A 90 -0.33 -3.24 28.80
N GLU A 91 -0.29 -3.53 30.10
CA GLU A 91 -1.41 -3.56 31.07
C GLU A 91 -2.29 -4.83 31.10
N ILE A 92 -1.79 -5.88 31.77
CA ILE A 92 -2.46 -6.43 32.97
C ILE A 92 -1.37 -6.73 34.01
N THR A 93 -1.23 -5.81 34.96
CA THR A 93 -0.69 -6.06 36.30
C THR A 93 -1.76 -6.84 37.10
N TYR A 94 -1.36 -7.75 38.01
CA TYR A 94 -2.12 -8.79 38.75
C TYR A 94 -2.27 -10.13 37.99
N TRP A 95 -1.68 -11.26 38.36
CA TRP A 95 -1.44 -11.92 39.67
C TRP A 95 -0.10 -12.70 39.61
N ALA A 96 0.85 -12.55 40.54
CA ALA A 96 1.02 -13.29 41.80
C ALA A 96 1.09 -14.83 41.66
N MET A 97 2.28 -15.36 42.00
CA MET A 97 2.73 -16.76 42.16
C MET A 97 3.21 -17.51 40.91
#